data_AF-J4KL10-F1
#
_entry.id   AF-J4KL10-F1
#
_cell.length_a   1.000
_cell.length_b   1.000
_cell.length_c   1.000
_cell.angle_alpha   90.00
_cell.angle_beta   90.00
_cell.angle_gamma   90.00
#
_symmetry.space_group_name_H-M   'P 1'
#
loop_
_entity.id
_entity.type
_entity.pdbx_description
1 polymer ?
#
loop_
_entity_poly.entity_id
_entity_poly.type
_entity_poly.pdbx_seq_one_letter_code
_entity_poly.pdbx_strand_id
1 'polypeptide(L)'
;MLLNFRLVATGLAALAGCAQALNMANFTTDEVGCGTPGLSLEERKHSEEVLAQGNNTTKRQEAQKHRIPVHITVLAKDNTVNGGNIKDSQIRQVLDDFNRFYSYGFYLDVSVDKIHRYTRPDLFHPNSGMFTGKSDDIKRQYHRGDGDYASLNIIFLFRLEDWYKNETTTQWGPNGDTWTSWSSSSGGTMGSSSIPGAELWKYSNAEDIEKTDGLVVSSAIIPNVAYPGYKGSLALFAHEVGHWLGLKHTDYSSIEEAWGRTACDPVNDGIDDTPTHILDAKVRETMLSCPSRGQVNTCQHLDSRPDPIYNLMISTHFGCEMDGLTDGQKQRTLEVFEKFRKPYKGQMQQKGRWVQPQGQQSQGQQPQEEEEPQEAEPQEEEKPQEKKPQENEPQGNEPQEKEPEDQQPQDGQGDWRQKEVARLQSESKKRWDDFRREQDKYRQQLQQTDQQNGKNCFNQVEQDYKQREKSLKESMWEKYNQLQAERNEMWEWLEQYWQQPQYSQWADEEWERREKDYAGRQKEYEQEERGYWQNLDQDTQEGQEWCKEEQRKANDQSQQDFRKWAEEYVKYLQDNDSRAQQYIDSL
;
A
#
# COMPACT_ATOMS: atom_id res chain seq x y z
N MET A 1 -63.83 46.10 37.40
CA MET A 1 -62.67 46.57 38.19
C MET A 1 -61.56 46.91 37.22
N LEU A 2 -61.19 48.19 37.18
CA LEU A 2 -60.08 48.78 36.41
C LEU A 2 -58.76 48.63 37.19
N LEU A 3 -57.64 48.40 36.48
CA LEU A 3 -56.24 48.79 36.79
C LEU A 3 -55.36 48.15 35.68
N ASN A 4 -55.00 48.82 34.58
CA ASN A 4 -53.96 49.86 34.39
C ASN A 4 -52.67 49.63 35.21
N PHE A 5 -51.54 49.27 34.58
CA PHE A 5 -50.56 50.24 34.06
C PHE A 5 -49.46 49.58 33.21
N ARG A 6 -49.00 50.37 32.23
CA ARG A 6 -47.99 50.10 31.20
C ARG A 6 -46.56 50.27 31.74
N LEU A 7 -45.62 49.56 31.12
CA LEU A 7 -44.30 50.13 30.80
C LEU A 7 -43.93 49.73 29.37
N VAL A 8 -43.61 50.76 28.58
CA VAL A 8 -43.25 50.78 27.16
C VAL A 8 -41.79 51.23 27.09
N ALA A 9 -40.97 50.54 26.30
CA ALA A 9 -39.87 51.09 25.50
C ALA A 9 -39.15 49.92 24.79
N THR A 10 -39.53 49.57 23.55
CA THR A 10 -38.90 49.99 22.27
C THR A 10 -37.50 49.44 22.02
N GLY A 11 -37.39 48.57 21.03
CA GLY A 11 -36.12 48.11 20.45
C GLY A 11 -36.33 47.20 19.23
N LEU A 12 -36.67 47.83 18.10
CA LEU A 12 -36.46 47.43 16.70
C LEU A 12 -35.81 46.07 16.38
N ALA A 13 -36.50 45.30 15.52
CA ALA A 13 -36.00 44.56 14.33
C ALA A 13 -36.80 43.25 14.19
N ALA A 14 -37.84 43.26 13.35
CA ALA A 14 -37.75 42.91 11.93
C ALA A 14 -38.04 41.42 11.71
N LEU A 15 -39.19 41.21 11.08
CA LEU A 15 -39.55 40.07 10.25
C LEU A 15 -38.33 39.46 9.54
N ALA A 16 -37.88 38.29 9.97
CA ALA A 16 -37.12 37.34 9.15
C ALA A 16 -37.08 36.00 9.88
N GLY A 17 -37.66 34.96 9.28
CA GLY A 17 -37.72 33.65 9.91
C GLY A 17 -38.65 32.65 9.25
N CYS A 18 -39.38 33.01 8.19
CA CYS A 18 -39.67 32.04 7.13
C CYS A 18 -38.39 31.85 6.31
N ALA A 19 -37.37 31.22 6.92
CA ALA A 19 -36.34 30.55 6.14
C ALA A 19 -37.04 29.35 5.54
N GLN A 20 -37.43 29.50 4.27
CA GLN A 20 -37.81 28.39 3.43
C GLN A 20 -36.77 27.28 3.63
N ALA A 21 -37.25 26.07 3.88
CA ALA A 21 -36.47 24.87 3.62
C ALA A 21 -36.15 24.89 2.12
N LEU A 22 -35.06 25.58 1.75
CA LEU A 22 -34.43 25.42 0.45
C LEU A 22 -33.94 23.98 0.44
N ASN A 23 -34.40 23.22 -0.56
CA ASN A 23 -33.98 21.86 -0.83
C ASN A 23 -32.44 21.80 -0.88
N MET A 24 -31.82 21.45 0.24
CA MET A 24 -30.43 21.02 0.27
C MET A 24 -30.39 19.58 -0.25
N ALA A 25 -30.19 19.43 -1.56
CA ALA A 25 -29.84 18.14 -2.13
C ALA A 25 -28.35 17.91 -1.86
N ASN A 26 -28.05 17.14 -0.81
CA ASN A 26 -26.69 16.73 -0.49
C ASN A 26 -26.34 15.54 -1.39
N PHE A 27 -25.57 15.77 -2.45
CA PHE A 27 -25.11 14.70 -3.34
C PHE A 27 -23.75 14.21 -2.83
N THR A 28 -23.74 12.99 -2.30
CA THR A 28 -22.50 12.27 -1.98
C THR A 28 -22.25 11.24 -3.07
N THR A 29 -21.13 11.37 -3.79
CA THR A 29 -20.67 10.35 -4.74
C THR A 29 -19.44 9.68 -4.15
N ASP A 30 -19.61 8.44 -3.71
CA ASP A 30 -18.52 7.62 -3.17
C ASP A 30 -18.17 6.55 -4.21
N GLU A 31 -16.95 6.59 -4.74
CA GLU A 31 -16.45 5.64 -5.74
C GLU A 31 -15.18 4.97 -5.21
N VAL A 32 -15.37 3.91 -4.44
CA VAL A 32 -14.31 3.26 -3.65
C VAL A 32 -13.77 2.07 -4.40
N GLY A 33 -12.49 2.13 -4.78
CA GLY A 33 -11.82 1.08 -5.54
C GLY A 33 -11.06 0.06 -4.68
N CYS A 34 -10.91 -1.13 -5.23
CA CYS A 34 -10.00 -2.17 -4.76
C CYS A 34 -8.65 -2.09 -5.48
N GLY A 35 -7.56 -2.25 -4.73
CA GLY A 35 -6.18 -2.23 -5.24
C GLY A 35 -5.50 -3.61 -5.21
N THR A 36 -6.26 -4.68 -4.99
CA THR A 36 -5.72 -6.03 -4.99
C THR A 36 -5.21 -6.39 -6.38
N PRO A 37 -3.92 -6.72 -6.55
CA PRO A 37 -3.41 -7.16 -7.84
C PRO A 37 -4.00 -8.52 -8.21
N GLY A 38 -4.41 -8.68 -9.47
CA GLY A 38 -4.83 -9.97 -9.99
C GLY A 38 -3.68 -10.98 -10.06
N LEU A 39 -4.00 -12.27 -9.97
CA LEU A 39 -3.03 -13.34 -10.25
C LEU A 39 -2.60 -13.31 -11.72
N SER A 40 -1.36 -13.71 -11.99
CA SER A 40 -0.93 -13.99 -13.37
C SER A 40 -1.77 -15.11 -13.99
N LEU A 41 -1.79 -15.20 -15.33
CA LEU A 41 -2.54 -16.24 -16.02
C LEU A 41 -2.07 -17.66 -15.63
N GLU A 42 -0.76 -17.84 -15.41
CA GLU A 42 -0.16 -19.11 -15.00
C GLU A 42 -0.60 -19.50 -13.59
N GLU A 43 -0.50 -18.59 -12.63
CA GLU A 43 -0.95 -18.82 -11.25
C GLU A 43 -2.45 -19.08 -11.17
N ARG A 44 -3.24 -18.33 -11.95
CA ARG A 44 -4.68 -18.53 -12.07
C ARG A 44 -4.98 -19.94 -12.58
N LYS A 45 -4.37 -20.35 -13.70
CA LYS A 45 -4.58 -21.68 -14.28
C LYS A 45 -4.16 -22.79 -13.32
N HIS A 46 -2.99 -22.66 -12.70
CA HIS A 46 -2.51 -23.63 -11.72
C HIS A 46 -3.46 -23.76 -10.52
N SER A 47 -4.00 -22.63 -10.04
CA SER A 47 -4.98 -22.64 -8.95
C SER A 47 -6.26 -23.37 -9.33
N GLU A 48 -6.80 -23.14 -10.53
CA GLU A 48 -7.98 -23.88 -11.00
C GLU A 48 -7.71 -25.39 -11.15
N GLU A 49 -6.53 -25.77 -11.64
CA GLU A 49 -6.12 -27.19 -11.75
C GLU A 49 -6.08 -27.89 -10.39
N VAL A 50 -5.49 -27.25 -9.37
CA VAL A 50 -5.41 -27.82 -8.01
C VAL A 50 -6.79 -27.89 -7.35
N LEU A 51 -7.65 -26.88 -7.57
CA LEU A 51 -9.03 -26.92 -7.07
C LEU A 51 -9.82 -28.07 -7.71
N ALA A 52 -9.67 -28.28 -9.02
CA ALA A 52 -10.34 -29.35 -9.77
C ALA A 52 -9.86 -30.78 -9.40
N GLN A 53 -8.62 -30.95 -8.94
CA GLN A 53 -8.07 -32.26 -8.56
C GLN A 53 -8.58 -32.79 -7.21
N GLY A 54 -9.19 -31.96 -6.39
CA GLY A 54 -9.76 -32.38 -5.11
C GLY A 54 -11.11 -33.06 -5.28
N ASN A 55 -11.35 -34.16 -4.57
CA ASN A 55 -12.71 -34.68 -4.39
C ASN A 55 -13.59 -33.55 -3.85
N ASN A 56 -14.79 -33.34 -4.44
CA ASN A 56 -15.80 -32.43 -3.91
C ASN A 56 -15.88 -32.61 -2.40
N THR A 57 -15.48 -31.56 -1.67
CA THR A 57 -15.63 -31.45 -0.22
C THR A 57 -17.05 -31.91 0.09
N THR A 58 -17.21 -33.09 0.70
CA THR A 58 -18.55 -33.66 0.86
C THR A 58 -19.38 -32.69 1.70
N LYS A 59 -20.68 -32.53 1.42
CA LYS A 59 -21.65 -31.69 2.17
C LYS A 59 -21.60 -31.81 3.71
N ARG A 60 -20.88 -32.81 4.24
CA ARG A 60 -20.62 -33.04 5.65
C ARG A 60 -19.50 -32.18 6.24
N GLN A 61 -18.54 -31.72 5.43
CA GLN A 61 -17.46 -30.79 5.81
C GLN A 61 -17.90 -29.32 5.79
N GLU A 62 -18.89 -28.97 4.95
CA GLU A 62 -19.54 -27.64 4.88
C GLU A 62 -20.18 -27.17 6.20
N ALA A 63 -20.41 -28.08 7.16
CA ALA A 63 -21.04 -27.75 8.45
C ALA A 63 -20.07 -27.20 9.51
N GLN A 64 -18.74 -27.30 9.31
CA GLN A 64 -17.77 -26.83 10.29
C GLN A 64 -17.27 -25.44 9.93
N LYS A 65 -17.61 -24.44 10.75
CA LYS A 65 -17.06 -23.09 10.61
C LYS A 65 -15.55 -23.10 10.88
N HIS A 66 -14.77 -22.59 9.95
CA HIS A 66 -13.33 -22.42 10.08
C HIS A 66 -13.02 -21.22 10.97
N ARG A 67 -12.15 -21.47 11.95
CA ARG A 67 -11.53 -20.45 12.78
C ARG A 67 -10.38 -19.81 12.01
N ILE A 68 -10.42 -18.49 11.82
CA ILE A 68 -9.31 -17.71 11.26
C ILE A 68 -8.67 -16.92 12.41
N PRO A 69 -7.46 -17.28 12.89
CA PRO A 69 -6.70 -16.41 13.78
C PRO A 69 -6.46 -15.05 13.13
N VAL A 70 -6.69 -13.95 13.86
CA VAL A 70 -6.55 -12.60 13.30
C VAL A 70 -5.54 -11.77 14.09
N HIS A 71 -4.62 -11.14 13.38
CA HIS A 71 -3.67 -10.18 13.92
C HIS A 71 -3.98 -8.79 13.36
N ILE A 72 -4.22 -7.82 14.25
CA ILE A 72 -4.65 -6.48 13.87
C ILE A 72 -3.58 -5.45 14.24
N THR A 73 -3.16 -4.70 13.23
CA THR A 73 -2.27 -3.54 13.36
C THR A 73 -2.99 -2.28 12.90
N VAL A 74 -2.89 -1.20 13.66
CA VAL A 74 -3.39 0.14 13.30
C VAL A 74 -2.19 1.08 13.13
N LEU A 75 -2.03 1.62 11.94
CA LEU A 75 -1.01 2.60 11.57
C LEU A 75 -1.68 3.96 11.37
N ALA A 76 -1.60 4.80 12.41
CA ALA A 76 -2.22 6.11 12.45
C ALA A 76 -1.19 7.22 12.17
N LYS A 77 -1.60 8.31 11.54
CA LYS A 77 -0.79 9.52 11.37
C LYS A 77 -0.55 10.22 12.70
N ASP A 78 -1.59 10.32 13.52
CA ASP A 78 -1.56 10.93 14.84
C ASP A 78 -2.46 10.18 15.83
N ASN A 79 -2.59 10.69 17.05
CA ASN A 79 -3.33 10.01 18.12
C ASN A 79 -4.87 10.21 18.04
N THR A 80 -5.38 10.90 17.02
CA THR A 80 -6.82 11.19 16.86
C THR A 80 -7.51 10.16 15.96
N VAL A 81 -8.83 10.03 16.11
CA VAL A 81 -9.63 9.16 15.22
C VAL A 81 -9.54 9.63 13.77
N ASN A 82 -9.58 10.94 13.54
CA ASN A 82 -9.42 11.54 12.21
C ASN A 82 -8.01 11.43 11.64
N GLY A 83 -7.01 11.07 12.47
CA GLY A 83 -5.66 10.71 12.04
C GLY A 83 -5.46 9.21 11.92
N GLY A 84 -6.54 8.42 11.90
CA GLY A 84 -6.51 6.97 11.73
C GLY A 84 -6.35 6.14 13.01
N ASN A 85 -6.29 6.77 14.18
CA ASN A 85 -6.26 6.06 15.47
C ASN A 85 -7.67 5.59 15.87
N ILE A 86 -8.21 4.66 15.08
CA ILE A 86 -9.58 4.13 15.17
C ILE A 86 -9.82 3.34 16.46
N LYS A 87 -10.98 3.48 17.10
CA LYS A 87 -11.30 2.81 18.37
C LYS A 87 -11.59 1.32 18.16
N ASP A 88 -11.44 0.52 19.22
CA ASP A 88 -11.81 -0.91 19.20
C ASP A 88 -13.28 -1.13 18.79
N SER A 89 -14.18 -0.22 19.16
CA SER A 89 -15.59 -0.28 18.73
C SER A 89 -15.75 -0.12 17.22
N GLN A 90 -14.90 0.70 16.58
CA GLN A 90 -14.90 0.89 15.13
C GLN A 90 -14.30 -0.33 14.42
N ILE A 91 -13.24 -0.92 14.99
CA ILE A 91 -12.69 -2.19 14.49
C ILE A 91 -13.75 -3.29 14.58
N ARG A 92 -14.48 -3.41 15.70
CA ARG A 92 -15.59 -4.37 15.83
C ARG A 92 -16.65 -4.18 14.76
N GLN A 93 -17.01 -2.93 14.43
CA GLN A 93 -17.97 -2.65 13.37
C GLN A 93 -17.52 -3.21 12.00
N VAL A 94 -16.22 -3.11 11.68
CA VAL A 94 -15.64 -3.69 10.47
C VAL A 94 -15.71 -5.23 10.51
N LEU A 95 -15.38 -5.84 11.66
CA LEU A 95 -15.42 -7.31 11.83
C LEU A 95 -16.86 -7.86 11.81
N ASP A 96 -17.84 -7.10 12.30
CA ASP A 96 -19.25 -7.45 12.24
C ASP A 96 -19.77 -7.45 10.79
N ASP A 97 -19.29 -6.53 9.96
CA ASP A 97 -19.61 -6.52 8.53
C ASP A 97 -19.04 -7.75 7.79
N PHE A 98 -17.84 -8.21 8.15
CA PHE A 98 -17.34 -9.52 7.67
C PHE A 98 -18.30 -10.66 8.03
N ASN A 99 -18.83 -10.69 9.26
CA ASN A 99 -19.75 -11.75 9.69
C ASN A 99 -21.06 -11.75 8.89
N ARG A 100 -21.50 -10.60 8.37
CA ARG A 100 -22.67 -10.51 7.47
C ARG A 100 -22.50 -11.40 6.22
N PHE A 101 -21.28 -11.46 5.67
CA PHE A 101 -21.03 -12.14 4.40
C PHE A 101 -20.41 -13.53 4.55
N TYR A 102 -19.61 -13.77 5.60
CA TYR A 102 -18.78 -14.98 5.72
C TYR A 102 -19.17 -15.95 6.84
N SER A 103 -20.19 -15.62 7.65
CA SER A 103 -20.57 -16.44 8.81
C SER A 103 -21.12 -17.83 8.48
N TYR A 104 -21.36 -18.14 7.20
CA TYR A 104 -21.71 -19.48 6.75
C TYR A 104 -20.55 -20.47 6.97
N GLY A 105 -19.31 -20.02 6.80
CA GLY A 105 -18.13 -20.87 6.74
C GLY A 105 -16.99 -20.45 7.65
N PHE A 106 -16.98 -19.21 8.13
CA PHE A 106 -15.83 -18.63 8.83
C PHE A 106 -16.23 -17.85 10.08
N TYR A 107 -15.28 -17.71 11.00
CA TYR A 107 -15.31 -16.69 12.03
C TYR A 107 -13.88 -16.20 12.31
N LEU A 108 -13.76 -14.91 12.59
CA LEU A 108 -12.50 -14.26 12.94
C LEU A 108 -12.25 -14.40 14.45
N ASP A 109 -11.11 -15.00 14.82
CA ASP A 109 -10.65 -15.07 16.20
C ASP A 109 -9.58 -14.02 16.48
N VAL A 110 -10.04 -12.90 17.04
CA VAL A 110 -9.19 -11.77 17.46
C VAL A 110 -8.62 -11.94 18.88
N SER A 111 -8.84 -13.08 19.54
CA SER A 111 -8.30 -13.33 20.89
C SER A 111 -6.85 -13.83 20.89
N VAL A 112 -6.32 -14.16 19.71
CA VAL A 112 -4.97 -14.73 19.54
C VAL A 112 -3.84 -13.73 19.76
N ASP A 113 -4.13 -12.44 19.65
CA ASP A 113 -3.18 -11.36 19.84
C ASP A 113 -3.93 -10.11 20.30
N LYS A 114 -3.21 -9.16 20.89
CA LYS A 114 -3.78 -7.83 21.17
C LYS A 114 -3.81 -7.00 19.88
N ILE A 115 -4.61 -5.94 19.86
CA ILE A 115 -4.56 -4.95 18.78
C ILE A 115 -3.32 -4.08 18.97
N HIS A 116 -2.46 -4.05 17.96
CA HIS A 116 -1.26 -3.21 17.94
C HIS A 116 -1.56 -1.86 17.29
N ARG A 117 -1.07 -0.78 17.90
CA ARG A 117 -1.35 0.59 17.47
C ARG A 117 -0.05 1.38 17.43
N TYR A 118 0.24 1.99 16.28
CA TYR A 118 1.44 2.78 16.07
C TYR A 118 1.08 4.14 15.48
N THR A 119 1.62 5.19 16.07
CA THR A 119 1.56 6.55 15.54
C THR A 119 2.80 6.77 14.68
N ARG A 120 2.60 6.79 13.36
CA ARG A 120 3.65 6.79 12.33
C ARG A 120 3.42 7.93 11.33
N PRO A 121 3.55 9.20 11.75
CA PRO A 121 3.38 10.35 10.87
C PRO A 121 4.37 10.33 9.69
N ASP A 122 5.50 9.66 9.84
CA ASP A 122 6.55 9.47 8.84
C ASP A 122 6.13 8.62 7.63
N LEU A 123 5.08 7.78 7.77
CA LEU A 123 4.53 7.00 6.66
C LEU A 123 3.61 7.82 5.75
N PHE A 124 3.32 9.07 6.10
CA PHE A 124 2.34 9.90 5.42
C PHE A 124 2.94 11.22 4.95
N HIS A 125 2.59 11.63 3.74
CA HIS A 125 2.99 12.92 3.22
C HIS A 125 2.45 14.05 4.14
N PRO A 126 3.28 15.04 4.52
CA PRO A 126 2.90 16.04 5.52
C PRO A 126 1.66 16.84 5.11
N ASN A 127 1.59 17.26 3.84
CA ASN A 127 0.51 18.09 3.29
C ASN A 127 -0.74 17.28 2.91
N SER A 128 -0.63 16.31 1.99
CA SER A 128 -1.78 15.54 1.53
C SER A 128 -2.29 14.50 2.55
N GLY A 129 -1.44 14.04 3.48
CA GLY A 129 -1.78 12.98 4.43
C GLY A 129 -1.89 11.59 3.81
N MET A 130 -1.53 11.43 2.53
CA MET A 130 -1.52 10.15 1.82
C MET A 130 -0.33 9.29 2.25
N PHE A 131 -0.51 7.98 2.22
CA PHE A 131 0.58 7.03 2.44
C PHE A 131 1.63 7.14 1.33
N THR A 132 2.91 7.17 1.71
CA THR A 132 4.04 7.32 0.77
C THR A 132 4.87 6.05 0.60
N GLY A 133 4.57 5.00 1.37
CA GLY A 133 5.26 3.72 1.32
C GLY A 133 4.65 2.74 0.32
N LYS A 134 5.09 1.48 0.37
CA LYS A 134 4.49 0.36 -0.38
C LYS A 134 3.72 -0.55 0.57
N SER A 135 2.57 -1.05 0.11
CA SER A 135 1.74 -1.99 0.88
C SER A 135 2.51 -3.24 1.30
N ASP A 136 3.37 -3.79 0.42
CA ASP A 136 4.17 -4.98 0.74
C ASP A 136 5.19 -4.73 1.85
N ASP A 137 5.79 -3.54 1.90
CA ASP A 137 6.78 -3.19 2.93
C ASP A 137 6.13 -3.12 4.31
N ILE A 138 4.94 -2.50 4.40
CA ILE A 138 4.20 -2.47 5.68
C ILE A 138 3.62 -3.84 6.04
N LYS A 139 3.13 -4.64 5.09
CA LYS A 139 2.70 -6.01 5.36
C LYS A 139 3.85 -6.82 5.95
N ARG A 140 5.03 -6.75 5.34
CA ARG A 140 6.24 -7.43 5.82
C ARG A 140 6.71 -6.94 7.19
N GLN A 141 6.77 -5.61 7.37
CA GLN A 141 7.26 -5.01 8.62
C GLN A 141 6.34 -5.31 9.82
N TYR A 142 5.03 -5.35 9.57
CA TYR A 142 4.02 -5.51 10.61
C TYR A 142 3.30 -6.86 10.55
N HIS A 143 3.88 -7.83 9.86
CA HIS A 143 3.39 -9.20 9.87
C HIS A 143 3.50 -9.78 11.28
N ARG A 144 2.45 -10.47 11.72
CA ARG A 144 2.35 -11.09 13.05
C ARG A 144 1.77 -12.48 12.93
N GLY A 145 2.00 -13.29 13.97
CA GLY A 145 1.57 -14.67 14.04
C GLY A 145 2.71 -15.66 13.81
N ASP A 146 2.34 -16.93 13.69
CA ASP A 146 3.26 -18.07 13.66
C ASP A 146 3.96 -18.28 12.30
N GLY A 147 3.81 -17.34 11.36
CA GLY A 147 4.20 -17.55 9.97
C GLY A 147 3.37 -18.67 9.34
N ASP A 148 2.05 -18.61 9.51
CA ASP A 148 1.13 -19.57 8.92
C ASP A 148 0.17 -18.92 7.94
N TYR A 149 -0.04 -19.59 6.81
CA TYR A 149 -0.84 -19.05 5.71
C TYR A 149 -2.36 -19.11 5.95
N ALA A 150 -2.77 -19.51 7.16
CA ALA A 150 -4.15 -19.64 7.60
C ALA A 150 -4.57 -18.54 8.58
N SER A 151 -3.62 -17.76 9.10
CA SER A 151 -3.86 -16.59 9.94
C SER A 151 -3.98 -15.34 9.09
N LEU A 152 -4.89 -14.45 9.47
CA LEU A 152 -5.18 -13.22 8.75
C LEU A 152 -4.49 -12.04 9.42
N ASN A 153 -3.53 -11.44 8.71
CA ASN A 153 -2.95 -10.16 9.09
C ASN A 153 -3.79 -9.01 8.49
N ILE A 154 -4.27 -8.11 9.35
CA ILE A 154 -5.06 -6.93 8.97
C ILE A 154 -4.31 -5.68 9.41
N ILE A 155 -3.98 -4.82 8.46
CA ILE A 155 -3.38 -3.51 8.72
C ILE A 155 -4.40 -2.42 8.38
N PHE A 156 -4.93 -1.76 9.40
CA PHE A 156 -5.67 -0.51 9.22
C PHE A 156 -4.68 0.64 9.08
N LEU A 157 -4.71 1.33 7.94
CA LEU A 157 -3.81 2.42 7.60
C LEU A 157 -4.62 3.73 7.51
N PHE A 158 -4.13 4.86 8.04
CA PHE A 158 -4.90 6.11 8.05
C PHE A 158 -5.54 6.46 6.69
N ARG A 159 -4.71 6.60 5.65
CA ARG A 159 -5.11 6.81 4.25
C ARG A 159 -4.18 6.01 3.36
N LEU A 160 -4.74 5.25 2.42
CA LEU A 160 -3.99 4.46 1.45
C LEU A 160 -3.74 5.32 0.20
N GLU A 161 -4.57 5.18 -0.84
CA GLU A 161 -4.59 6.03 -2.03
C GLU A 161 -5.97 6.67 -2.23
N ASP A 162 -6.73 6.74 -1.15
CA ASP A 162 -8.04 7.36 -1.11
C ASP A 162 -7.97 8.88 -1.15
N TRP A 163 -9.01 9.54 -1.64
CA TRP A 163 -9.15 11.00 -1.69
C TRP A 163 -10.56 11.43 -1.29
N TYR A 164 -10.66 12.67 -0.80
CA TYR A 164 -11.92 13.32 -0.42
C TYR A 164 -11.92 14.74 -0.94
N LYS A 165 -13.06 15.18 -1.50
CA LYS A 165 -13.25 16.54 -1.98
C LYS A 165 -14.57 17.08 -1.43
N ASN A 166 -14.52 18.27 -0.87
CA ASN A 166 -15.70 19.03 -0.48
C ASN A 166 -15.75 20.27 -1.36
N GLU A 167 -16.81 20.42 -2.16
CA GLU A 167 -17.00 21.57 -3.04
C GLU A 167 -18.25 22.34 -2.63
N THR A 168 -18.19 23.65 -2.78
CA THR A 168 -19.33 24.55 -2.64
C THR A 168 -19.60 25.19 -3.99
N THR A 169 -20.65 24.76 -4.67
CA THR A 169 -21.02 25.31 -5.98
C THR A 169 -22.11 26.36 -5.79
N THR A 170 -21.83 27.60 -6.19
CA THR A 170 -22.81 28.69 -6.19
C THR A 170 -23.22 28.99 -7.63
N GLN A 171 -24.49 28.73 -7.97
CA GLN A 171 -25.06 28.99 -9.28
C GLN A 171 -25.98 30.21 -9.24
N TRP A 172 -26.07 30.92 -10.36
CA TRP A 172 -26.95 32.08 -10.52
C TRP A 172 -28.11 31.70 -11.43
N GLY A 173 -29.31 31.82 -10.90
CA GLY A 173 -30.55 31.60 -11.63
C GLY A 173 -30.85 32.76 -12.58
N PRO A 174 -31.64 32.51 -13.63
CA PRO A 174 -31.98 33.52 -14.64
C PRO A 174 -32.72 34.75 -14.10
N ASN A 175 -33.24 34.70 -12.87
CA ASN A 175 -33.96 35.79 -12.21
C ASN A 175 -33.09 36.55 -11.18
N GLY A 176 -31.79 36.25 -11.07
CA GLY A 176 -30.90 36.81 -10.05
C GLY A 176 -30.90 36.06 -8.71
N ASP A 177 -31.61 34.93 -8.63
CA ASP A 177 -31.57 34.04 -7.47
C ASP A 177 -30.22 33.31 -7.39
N THR A 178 -29.65 33.18 -6.21
CA THR A 178 -28.39 32.46 -5.99
C THR A 178 -28.66 31.10 -5.34
N TRP A 179 -28.15 30.02 -5.93
CA TRP A 179 -28.27 28.65 -5.43
C TRP A 179 -26.90 28.14 -4.99
N THR A 180 -26.68 27.97 -3.70
CA THR A 180 -25.47 27.33 -3.17
C THR A 180 -25.76 25.87 -2.87
N SER A 181 -25.00 24.97 -3.48
CA SER A 181 -24.99 23.53 -3.21
C SER A 181 -23.64 23.13 -2.62
N TRP A 182 -23.64 22.06 -1.84
CA TRP A 182 -22.45 21.44 -1.29
C TRP A 182 -22.41 20.02 -1.81
N SER A 183 -21.27 19.62 -2.37
CA SER A 183 -21.01 18.24 -2.76
C SER A 183 -19.80 17.73 -1.98
N SER A 184 -19.92 16.50 -1.51
CA SER A 184 -18.79 15.75 -0.96
C SER A 184 -18.60 14.53 -1.83
N SER A 185 -17.40 14.37 -2.37
CA SER A 185 -17.03 13.18 -3.12
C SER A 185 -15.85 12.49 -2.45
N SER A 186 -15.86 11.16 -2.52
CA SER A 186 -14.74 10.35 -2.09
C SER A 186 -14.44 9.29 -3.13
N GLY A 187 -13.19 8.88 -3.21
CA GLY A 187 -12.84 7.75 -4.05
C GLY A 187 -11.38 7.35 -3.95
N GLY A 188 -10.93 6.58 -4.93
CA GLY A 188 -9.58 6.02 -4.95
C GLY A 188 -9.51 4.65 -4.28
N THR A 189 -8.29 4.12 -4.15
CA THR A 189 -8.03 2.79 -3.59
C THR A 189 -8.05 2.84 -2.08
N MET A 190 -9.04 2.15 -1.46
CA MET A 190 -9.18 2.11 0.00
C MET A 190 -8.79 0.75 0.60
N GLY A 191 -8.45 -0.25 -0.22
CA GLY A 191 -8.11 -1.58 0.26
C GLY A 191 -7.23 -2.34 -0.73
N SER A 192 -6.42 -3.26 -0.20
CA SER A 192 -5.74 -4.28 -0.98
C SER A 192 -5.47 -5.52 -0.14
N SER A 193 -5.49 -6.68 -0.78
CA SER A 193 -5.25 -7.99 -0.20
C SER A 193 -4.22 -8.77 -1.03
N SER A 194 -3.71 -9.84 -0.46
CA SER A 194 -3.12 -10.94 -1.21
C SER A 194 -4.22 -11.87 -1.76
N ILE A 195 -4.00 -12.46 -2.94
CA ILE A 195 -4.80 -13.59 -3.46
C ILE A 195 -3.96 -14.86 -3.32
N PRO A 196 -4.51 -15.96 -2.76
CA PRO A 196 -3.72 -17.14 -2.51
C PRO A 196 -3.41 -17.95 -3.76
N GLY A 197 -2.12 -18.25 -3.94
CA GLY A 197 -1.65 -19.22 -4.93
C GLY A 197 -1.73 -20.65 -4.40
N ALA A 198 -2.02 -21.60 -5.28
CA ALA A 198 -1.97 -23.02 -4.95
C ALA A 198 -0.54 -23.47 -4.62
N GLU A 199 -0.43 -24.41 -3.68
CA GLU A 199 0.83 -25.08 -3.33
C GLU A 199 2.01 -24.14 -3.03
N LEU A 200 1.73 -22.96 -2.46
CA LEU A 200 2.70 -21.91 -2.15
C LEU A 200 4.01 -22.42 -1.51
N TRP A 201 3.92 -23.45 -0.66
CA TRP A 201 5.06 -24.10 0.00
C TRP A 201 6.09 -24.74 -0.95
N LYS A 202 5.78 -24.86 -2.26
CA LYS A 202 6.71 -25.32 -3.29
C LYS A 202 7.63 -24.20 -3.79
N TYR A 203 7.25 -22.94 -3.59
CA TYR A 203 7.97 -21.80 -4.16
C TYR A 203 9.26 -21.54 -3.37
N SER A 204 10.31 -21.05 -4.03
CA SER A 204 11.58 -20.74 -3.38
C SER A 204 11.46 -19.55 -2.41
N ASN A 205 10.56 -18.62 -2.70
CA ASN A 205 10.26 -17.42 -1.90
C ASN A 205 8.97 -17.58 -1.05
N ALA A 206 8.56 -18.80 -0.71
CA ALA A 206 7.31 -19.07 0.00
C ALA A 206 7.18 -18.34 1.36
N GLU A 207 8.28 -18.17 2.10
CA GLU A 207 8.30 -17.41 3.36
C GLU A 207 8.13 -15.91 3.12
N ASP A 208 8.65 -15.40 2.01
CA ASP A 208 8.56 -13.98 1.65
C ASP A 208 7.13 -13.59 1.30
N ILE A 209 6.46 -14.45 0.52
CA ILE A 209 5.04 -14.32 0.13
C ILE A 209 4.13 -14.44 1.36
N GLU A 210 4.45 -15.35 2.28
CA GLU A 210 3.69 -15.50 3.53
C GLU A 210 3.80 -14.24 4.40
N LYS A 211 5.00 -13.64 4.50
CA LYS A 211 5.20 -12.38 5.24
C LYS A 211 4.48 -11.18 4.62
N THR A 212 4.16 -11.21 3.33
CA THR A 212 3.36 -10.18 2.66
C THR A 212 1.89 -10.57 2.48
N ASP A 213 1.47 -11.73 3.01
CA ASP A 213 0.06 -12.16 2.98
C ASP A 213 -0.78 -11.39 4.00
N GLY A 214 -2.00 -11.05 3.61
CA GLY A 214 -2.95 -10.30 4.42
C GLY A 214 -3.45 -9.03 3.74
N LEU A 215 -4.12 -8.20 4.52
CA LEU A 215 -4.86 -7.03 4.05
C LEU A 215 -4.23 -5.73 4.55
N VAL A 216 -4.24 -4.72 3.68
CA VAL A 216 -4.08 -3.31 4.06
C VAL A 216 -5.38 -2.61 3.69
N VAL A 217 -6.02 -1.97 4.67
CA VAL A 217 -7.30 -1.30 4.48
C VAL A 217 -7.24 0.10 5.06
N SER A 218 -7.70 1.08 4.30
CA SER A 218 -7.80 2.47 4.73
C SER A 218 -8.77 2.59 5.90
N SER A 219 -8.37 3.28 6.97
CA SER A 219 -9.21 3.53 8.13
C SER A 219 -10.46 4.34 7.78
N ALA A 220 -10.41 5.04 6.65
CA ALA A 220 -11.53 5.81 6.15
C ALA A 220 -12.75 4.97 5.79
N ILE A 221 -12.63 3.67 5.52
CA ILE A 221 -13.81 2.82 5.28
C ILE A 221 -14.81 2.83 6.44
N ILE A 222 -14.37 3.27 7.62
CA ILE A 222 -15.20 3.42 8.81
C ILE A 222 -15.96 4.76 8.76
N PRO A 223 -17.27 4.76 9.02
CA PRO A 223 -18.06 5.98 9.09
C PRO A 223 -17.45 7.04 10.03
N ASN A 224 -17.49 8.30 9.60
CA ASN A 224 -16.96 9.47 10.31
C ASN A 224 -15.45 9.49 10.60
N VAL A 225 -14.64 8.59 10.01
CA VAL A 225 -13.18 8.65 10.17
C VAL A 225 -12.52 9.65 9.22
N ALA A 226 -12.88 9.62 7.93
CA ALA A 226 -12.30 10.54 6.94
C ALA A 226 -12.66 12.00 7.23
N TYR A 227 -13.95 12.26 7.48
CA TYR A 227 -14.48 13.55 7.89
C TYR A 227 -15.85 13.38 8.59
N PRO A 228 -16.29 14.36 9.40
CA PRO A 228 -17.61 14.30 10.04
C PRO A 228 -18.74 14.17 9.01
N GLY A 229 -19.59 13.16 9.15
CA GLY A 229 -20.68 12.88 8.22
C GLY A 229 -20.34 11.91 7.08
N TYR A 230 -19.06 11.54 6.92
CA TYR A 230 -18.66 10.52 5.95
C TYR A 230 -19.33 9.18 6.24
N LYS A 231 -19.91 8.56 5.20
CA LYS A 231 -20.66 7.30 5.34
C LYS A 231 -19.76 6.08 5.49
N GLY A 232 -18.55 6.12 4.96
CA GLY A 232 -17.65 4.97 4.92
C GLY A 232 -18.15 3.87 3.98
N SER A 233 -17.34 2.82 3.82
CA SER A 233 -17.61 1.67 2.97
C SER A 233 -17.12 0.38 3.63
N LEU A 234 -17.83 -0.05 4.68
CA LEU A 234 -17.43 -1.22 5.49
C LEU A 234 -17.31 -2.50 4.64
N ALA A 235 -18.17 -2.64 3.62
CA ALA A 235 -18.17 -3.78 2.71
C ALA A 235 -16.83 -3.98 1.98
N LEU A 236 -16.02 -2.94 1.84
CA LEU A 236 -14.68 -3.07 1.26
C LEU A 236 -13.80 -4.02 2.08
N PHE A 237 -13.90 -4.02 3.41
CA PHE A 237 -13.16 -4.99 4.22
C PHE A 237 -13.55 -6.43 3.87
N ALA A 238 -14.85 -6.69 3.76
CA ALA A 238 -15.36 -8.01 3.38
C ALA A 238 -14.98 -8.39 1.93
N HIS A 239 -14.89 -7.42 1.02
CA HIS A 239 -14.36 -7.59 -0.33
C HIS A 239 -12.89 -8.03 -0.31
N GLU A 240 -12.02 -7.31 0.41
CA GLU A 240 -10.60 -7.67 0.52
C GLU A 240 -10.40 -9.05 1.16
N VAL A 241 -11.23 -9.42 2.15
CA VAL A 241 -11.18 -10.78 2.71
C VAL A 241 -11.62 -11.83 1.68
N GLY A 242 -12.50 -11.47 0.73
CA GLY A 242 -12.87 -12.33 -0.39
C GLY A 242 -11.67 -12.66 -1.28
N HIS A 243 -10.84 -11.67 -1.60
CA HIS A 243 -9.56 -11.89 -2.29
C HIS A 243 -8.61 -12.76 -1.49
N TRP A 244 -8.47 -12.50 -0.19
CA TRP A 244 -7.70 -13.37 0.69
C TRP A 244 -8.21 -14.81 0.67
N LEU A 245 -9.51 -15.03 0.52
CA LEU A 245 -10.14 -16.34 0.36
C LEU A 245 -10.20 -16.84 -1.10
N GLY A 246 -9.51 -16.19 -2.04
CA GLY A 246 -9.34 -16.67 -3.42
C GLY A 246 -10.44 -16.28 -4.40
N LEU A 247 -11.31 -15.33 -4.04
CA LEU A 247 -12.25 -14.73 -4.99
C LEU A 247 -11.55 -13.69 -5.86
N LYS A 248 -12.03 -13.53 -7.09
CA LYS A 248 -11.56 -12.51 -8.05
C LYS A 248 -12.70 -11.52 -8.28
N HIS A 249 -12.37 -10.39 -8.92
CA HIS A 249 -13.41 -9.46 -9.34
C HIS A 249 -14.37 -10.13 -10.32
N THR A 250 -15.66 -9.84 -10.14
CA THR A 250 -16.74 -10.36 -11.00
C THR A 250 -16.93 -9.55 -12.28
N ASP A 251 -16.25 -8.42 -12.38
CA ASP A 251 -16.36 -7.44 -13.45
C ASP A 251 -15.01 -7.08 -14.07
N TYR A 252 -15.09 -6.36 -15.19
CA TYR A 252 -13.99 -5.73 -15.89
C TYR A 252 -14.14 -4.21 -15.81
N SER A 253 -13.17 -3.52 -15.20
CA SER A 253 -13.31 -2.10 -14.85
C SER A 253 -12.37 -1.17 -15.62
N SER A 254 -11.25 -1.69 -16.17
CA SER A 254 -10.28 -0.90 -16.93
C SER A 254 -9.89 -1.51 -18.28
N ILE A 255 -9.42 -0.64 -19.20
CA ILE A 255 -8.89 -1.02 -20.52
C ILE A 255 -7.56 -1.81 -20.39
N GLU A 256 -6.87 -1.71 -19.25
CA GLU A 256 -5.60 -2.42 -18.98
C GLU A 256 -5.83 -3.85 -18.46
N GLU A 257 -6.80 -4.06 -17.56
CA GLU A 257 -7.25 -5.40 -17.11
C GLU A 257 -7.76 -6.26 -18.27
N ALA A 258 -8.23 -5.59 -19.32
CA ALA A 258 -8.70 -6.21 -20.53
C ALA A 258 -7.61 -6.94 -21.33
N TRP A 259 -6.31 -6.63 -21.25
CA TRP A 259 -5.30 -7.20 -22.19
C TRP A 259 -5.79 -7.18 -23.67
N GLY A 260 -6.45 -6.09 -24.08
CA GLY A 260 -7.12 -6.00 -25.40
C GLY A 260 -8.52 -6.63 -25.50
N ARG A 261 -9.10 -7.11 -24.39
CA ARG A 261 -10.51 -7.55 -24.28
C ARG A 261 -11.43 -6.36 -24.02
N THR A 262 -11.82 -5.68 -25.08
CA THR A 262 -13.02 -4.81 -25.09
C THR A 262 -14.32 -5.63 -25.02
N ALA A 263 -14.26 -6.90 -24.62
CA ALA A 263 -15.33 -7.88 -24.74
C ALA A 263 -15.45 -8.72 -23.47
N CYS A 264 -16.69 -9.08 -23.15
CA CYS A 264 -17.06 -9.97 -22.06
C CYS A 264 -16.23 -11.26 -22.08
N ASP A 265 -15.64 -11.65 -20.94
CA ASP A 265 -14.87 -12.88 -20.81
C ASP A 265 -15.81 -14.02 -20.40
N PRO A 266 -15.93 -15.10 -21.18
CA PRO A 266 -16.75 -16.25 -20.79
C PRO A 266 -16.21 -17.01 -19.56
N VAL A 267 -14.95 -16.78 -19.17
CA VAL A 267 -14.35 -17.39 -17.96
C VAL A 267 -14.61 -16.55 -16.71
N ASN A 268 -14.78 -15.23 -16.86
CA ASN A 268 -15.04 -14.27 -15.78
C ASN A 268 -14.08 -14.39 -14.58
N ASP A 269 -14.60 -14.64 -13.37
CA ASP A 269 -13.89 -14.92 -12.12
C ASP A 269 -13.58 -16.41 -11.92
N GLY A 270 -14.08 -17.29 -12.81
CA GLY A 270 -13.94 -18.74 -12.74
C GLY A 270 -15.03 -19.43 -11.90
N ILE A 271 -16.17 -18.77 -11.69
CA ILE A 271 -17.29 -19.30 -10.92
C ILE A 271 -18.56 -19.25 -11.80
N ASP A 272 -19.29 -20.37 -11.89
CA ASP A 272 -20.36 -20.53 -12.89
C ASP A 272 -21.61 -19.67 -12.59
N ASP A 273 -21.86 -19.36 -11.32
CA ASP A 273 -23.04 -18.63 -10.85
C ASP A 273 -22.85 -17.11 -10.76
N THR A 274 -21.72 -16.59 -11.24
CA THR A 274 -21.38 -15.16 -11.36
C THR A 274 -21.33 -14.75 -12.84
N PRO A 275 -22.42 -14.18 -13.39
CA PRO A 275 -22.44 -13.70 -14.76
C PRO A 275 -21.31 -12.68 -15.03
N THR A 276 -20.66 -12.83 -16.18
CA THR A 276 -19.65 -11.89 -16.67
C THR A 276 -20.28 -10.53 -16.95
N HIS A 277 -19.63 -9.44 -16.54
CA HIS A 277 -20.12 -8.07 -16.77
C HIS A 277 -19.00 -7.04 -16.78
N ILE A 278 -19.31 -5.81 -17.19
CA ILE A 278 -18.32 -4.73 -17.35
C ILE A 278 -18.77 -3.52 -16.51
N LEU A 279 -17.85 -2.90 -15.79
CA LEU A 279 -18.06 -1.62 -15.08
C LEU A 279 -17.44 -0.46 -15.87
N ASP A 280 -17.96 -0.23 -17.08
CA ASP A 280 -17.53 0.90 -17.92
C ASP A 280 -18.03 2.26 -17.39
N ALA A 281 -17.59 3.36 -17.99
CA ALA A 281 -17.97 4.71 -17.55
C ALA A 281 -19.50 4.92 -17.44
N LYS A 282 -20.30 4.30 -18.32
CA LYS A 282 -21.75 4.43 -18.32
C LYS A 282 -22.39 3.63 -17.19
N VAL A 283 -21.88 2.43 -16.92
CA VAL A 283 -22.34 1.62 -15.79
C VAL A 283 -21.98 2.32 -14.48
N ARG A 284 -20.75 2.83 -14.34
CA ARG A 284 -20.30 3.60 -13.17
C ARG A 284 -21.22 4.80 -12.89
N GLU A 285 -21.52 5.60 -13.92
CA GLU A 285 -22.46 6.73 -13.80
C GLU A 285 -23.85 6.26 -13.35
N THR A 286 -24.34 5.16 -13.91
CA THR A 286 -25.63 4.59 -13.51
C THR A 286 -25.62 4.14 -12.05
N MET A 287 -24.51 3.53 -11.60
CA MET A 287 -24.34 2.99 -10.25
C MET A 287 -24.40 4.05 -9.15
N LEU A 288 -24.05 5.32 -9.45
CA LEU A 288 -24.20 6.44 -8.50
C LEU A 288 -25.65 6.63 -8.02
N SER A 289 -26.64 6.15 -8.78
CA SER A 289 -28.06 6.21 -8.41
C SER A 289 -28.58 4.94 -7.70
N CYS A 290 -27.72 3.93 -7.52
CA CYS A 290 -28.09 2.59 -7.05
C CYS A 290 -29.31 2.02 -7.81
N PRO A 291 -29.16 1.66 -9.10
CA PRO A 291 -30.26 1.19 -9.94
C PRO A 291 -30.93 -0.08 -9.39
N SER A 292 -32.19 -0.31 -9.74
CA SER A 292 -32.84 -1.55 -9.30
C SER A 292 -32.16 -2.79 -9.90
N ARG A 293 -32.10 -3.88 -9.13
CA ARG A 293 -31.56 -5.17 -9.58
C ARG A 293 -32.15 -5.57 -10.93
N GLY A 294 -31.28 -5.97 -11.86
CA GLY A 294 -31.67 -6.38 -13.21
C GLY A 294 -31.70 -5.26 -14.27
N GLN A 295 -31.50 -3.99 -13.89
CA GLN A 295 -31.52 -2.87 -14.84
C GLN A 295 -30.23 -2.72 -15.66
N VAL A 296 -29.10 -3.18 -15.13
CA VAL A 296 -27.80 -3.13 -15.80
C VAL A 296 -27.49 -4.49 -16.41
N ASN A 297 -27.15 -4.49 -17.70
CA ASN A 297 -26.85 -5.69 -18.47
C ASN A 297 -25.87 -5.37 -19.61
N THR A 298 -24.60 -5.73 -19.48
CA THR A 298 -23.56 -5.44 -20.50
C THR A 298 -23.24 -6.66 -21.37
N CYS A 299 -23.33 -7.87 -20.83
CA CYS A 299 -22.80 -9.08 -21.45
C CYS A 299 -23.85 -10.11 -21.89
N GLN A 300 -25.04 -9.62 -22.25
CA GLN A 300 -26.21 -10.47 -22.57
C GLN A 300 -26.02 -11.46 -23.74
N HIS A 301 -25.01 -11.25 -24.58
CA HIS A 301 -24.69 -12.14 -25.69
C HIS A 301 -23.94 -13.42 -25.25
N LEU A 302 -23.36 -13.44 -24.04
CA LEU A 302 -22.72 -14.61 -23.45
C LEU A 302 -23.58 -15.23 -22.34
N ASP A 303 -24.24 -14.39 -21.54
CA ASP A 303 -25.08 -14.81 -20.43
C ASP A 303 -26.35 -13.96 -20.36
N SER A 304 -27.52 -14.61 -20.42
CA SER A 304 -28.82 -13.92 -20.34
C SER A 304 -29.21 -13.47 -18.93
N ARG A 305 -28.47 -13.89 -17.89
CA ARG A 305 -28.68 -13.44 -16.51
C ARG A 305 -28.26 -11.98 -16.36
N PRO A 306 -28.90 -11.19 -15.47
CA PRO A 306 -28.49 -9.81 -15.27
C PRO A 306 -27.12 -9.67 -14.62
N ASP A 307 -26.48 -8.52 -14.86
CA ASP A 307 -25.16 -8.22 -14.30
C ASP A 307 -25.24 -8.20 -12.75
N PRO A 308 -24.35 -8.91 -12.04
CA PRO A 308 -24.34 -8.95 -10.58
C PRO A 308 -23.66 -7.70 -9.98
N ILE A 309 -24.14 -6.51 -10.34
CA ILE A 309 -23.61 -5.18 -9.95
C ILE A 309 -23.65 -4.87 -8.44
N TYR A 310 -24.23 -5.74 -7.63
CA TYR A 310 -24.23 -5.66 -6.16
C TYR A 310 -23.50 -6.83 -5.51
N ASN A 311 -22.80 -7.66 -6.28
CA ASN A 311 -21.95 -8.70 -5.74
C ASN A 311 -20.84 -8.08 -4.89
N LEU A 312 -20.50 -8.71 -3.77
CA LEU A 312 -19.45 -8.21 -2.89
C LEU A 312 -18.10 -8.02 -3.61
N MET A 313 -17.85 -8.81 -4.66
CA MET A 313 -16.59 -8.83 -5.40
C MET A 313 -16.60 -7.95 -6.65
N ILE A 314 -17.44 -6.92 -6.74
CA ILE A 314 -17.26 -5.88 -7.76
C ILE A 314 -16.02 -5.03 -7.46
N SER A 315 -15.24 -4.65 -8.47
CA SER A 315 -13.97 -3.91 -8.34
C SER A 315 -14.11 -2.51 -7.75
N THR A 316 -15.31 -1.91 -7.86
CA THR A 316 -15.61 -0.56 -7.37
C THR A 316 -16.95 -0.54 -6.62
N HIS A 317 -16.95 -0.01 -5.41
CA HIS A 317 -18.15 0.19 -4.60
C HIS A 317 -18.69 1.63 -4.74
N PHE A 318 -20.01 1.75 -4.90
CA PHE A 318 -20.70 3.03 -5.13
C PHE A 318 -21.56 3.51 -3.94
N GLY A 319 -21.30 2.98 -2.74
CA GLY A 319 -22.11 3.25 -1.54
C GLY A 319 -23.49 2.58 -1.53
N CYS A 320 -23.78 1.71 -2.50
CA CYS A 320 -25.01 0.92 -2.56
C CYS A 320 -24.99 -0.28 -1.60
N GLU A 321 -26.17 -0.81 -1.27
CA GLU A 321 -26.27 -2.04 -0.51
C GLU A 321 -25.82 -3.26 -1.34
N MET A 322 -24.93 -4.07 -0.76
CA MET A 322 -24.38 -5.27 -1.40
C MET A 322 -25.25 -6.52 -1.15
N ASP A 323 -25.41 -7.35 -2.19
CA ASP A 323 -26.09 -8.65 -2.15
C ASP A 323 -25.25 -9.72 -1.45
N GLY A 324 -23.92 -9.55 -1.44
CA GLY A 324 -22.98 -10.51 -0.86
C GLY A 324 -22.42 -11.49 -1.87
N LEU A 325 -22.18 -12.72 -1.43
CA LEU A 325 -21.56 -13.78 -2.23
C LEU A 325 -22.59 -14.76 -2.80
N THR A 326 -22.36 -15.23 -4.01
CA THR A 326 -23.09 -16.35 -4.63
C THR A 326 -22.75 -17.68 -3.94
N ASP A 327 -23.51 -18.75 -4.20
CA ASP A 327 -23.23 -20.04 -3.58
C ASP A 327 -21.93 -20.66 -4.13
N GLY A 328 -21.62 -20.44 -5.40
CA GLY A 328 -20.34 -20.80 -6.01
C GLY A 328 -19.17 -20.05 -5.39
N GLN A 329 -19.30 -18.75 -5.12
CA GLN A 329 -18.29 -17.98 -4.38
C GLN A 329 -18.09 -18.50 -2.95
N LYS A 330 -19.18 -18.83 -2.24
CA LYS A 330 -19.08 -19.41 -0.90
C LYS A 330 -18.31 -20.73 -0.92
N GLN A 331 -18.64 -21.61 -1.86
CA GLN A 331 -17.93 -22.88 -2.03
C GLN A 331 -16.45 -22.66 -2.36
N ARG A 332 -16.15 -21.73 -3.27
CA ARG A 332 -14.77 -21.39 -3.65
C ARG A 332 -13.93 -20.99 -2.44
N THR A 333 -14.45 -20.12 -1.56
CA THR A 333 -13.69 -19.68 -0.39
C THR A 333 -13.36 -20.81 0.59
N LEU A 334 -14.30 -21.74 0.82
CA LEU A 334 -14.09 -22.91 1.67
C LEU A 334 -13.01 -23.81 1.08
N GLU A 335 -13.07 -24.06 -0.22
CA GLU A 335 -12.08 -24.90 -0.90
C GLU A 335 -10.69 -24.29 -0.91
N VAL A 336 -10.58 -22.99 -1.19
CA VAL A 336 -9.29 -22.27 -1.16
C VAL A 336 -8.70 -22.29 0.24
N PHE A 337 -9.50 -22.04 1.28
CA PHE A 337 -9.01 -22.08 2.65
C PHE A 337 -8.49 -23.48 3.03
N GLU A 338 -9.25 -24.53 2.71
CA GLU A 338 -8.89 -25.91 3.02
C GLU A 338 -7.71 -26.45 2.19
N LYS A 339 -7.62 -26.10 0.90
CA LYS A 339 -6.62 -26.65 -0.01
C LYS A 339 -5.34 -25.81 -0.08
N PHE A 340 -5.43 -24.48 0.03
CA PHE A 340 -4.27 -23.60 -0.18
C PHE A 340 -3.71 -23.09 1.14
N ARG A 341 -4.59 -22.59 2.02
CA ARG A 341 -4.18 -21.90 3.26
C ARG A 341 -3.77 -22.86 4.37
N LYS A 342 -4.68 -23.72 4.81
CA LYS A 342 -4.45 -24.65 5.94
C LYS A 342 -3.24 -25.58 5.76
N PRO A 343 -3.00 -26.19 4.58
CA PRO A 343 -1.92 -27.17 4.45
C PRO A 343 -0.52 -26.57 4.54
N TYR A 344 -0.36 -25.26 4.29
CA TYR A 344 0.93 -24.59 4.17
C TYR A 344 1.87 -24.90 5.35
N LYS A 345 1.42 -24.67 6.60
CA LYS A 345 2.26 -24.87 7.80
C LYS A 345 2.78 -26.30 7.88
N GLY A 346 1.90 -27.29 7.71
CA GLY A 346 2.27 -28.69 7.74
C GLY A 346 3.22 -29.09 6.61
N GLN A 347 3.03 -28.54 5.42
CA GLN A 347 3.90 -28.80 4.26
C GLN A 347 5.28 -28.16 4.41
N MET A 348 5.36 -26.94 4.94
CA MET A 348 6.62 -26.26 5.24
C MET A 348 7.41 -26.99 6.34
N GLN A 349 6.72 -27.49 7.38
CA GLN A 349 7.33 -28.32 8.42
C GLN A 349 7.89 -29.64 7.87
N GLN A 350 7.14 -30.34 7.01
CA GLN A 350 7.62 -31.57 6.37
C GLN A 350 8.87 -31.35 5.49
N LYS A 351 9.01 -30.16 4.90
CA LYS A 351 10.18 -29.76 4.11
C LYS A 351 11.37 -29.29 4.96
N GLY A 352 11.24 -29.21 6.29
CA GLY A 352 12.26 -28.65 7.17
C GLY A 352 12.52 -27.16 6.96
N ARG A 353 11.56 -26.45 6.36
CA ARG A 353 11.63 -25.00 6.04
C ARG A 353 10.77 -24.15 6.97
N TRP A 354 10.37 -24.71 8.10
CA TRP A 354 9.61 -23.97 9.10
C TRP A 354 10.38 -23.95 10.41
N VAL A 355 10.70 -22.76 10.88
CA VAL A 355 11.34 -22.52 12.17
C VAL A 355 10.30 -21.88 13.07
N GLN A 356 10.05 -22.45 14.25
CA GLN A 356 9.20 -21.78 15.24
C GLN A 356 9.77 -20.38 15.54
N PRO A 357 8.96 -19.31 15.45
CA PRO A 357 9.36 -18.03 16.02
C PRO A 357 9.64 -18.25 17.51
N GLN A 358 10.88 -18.01 17.95
CA GLN A 358 11.21 -18.03 19.38
C GLN A 358 10.53 -16.82 20.06
N GLY A 359 9.32 -17.04 20.58
CA GLY A 359 8.57 -16.09 21.39
C GLY A 359 8.42 -16.58 22.83
N GLN A 360 9.15 -15.94 23.75
CA GLN A 360 8.89 -15.84 25.19
C GLN A 360 8.31 -17.09 25.88
N GLN A 361 9.21 -17.98 26.32
CA GLN A 361 8.85 -18.94 27.37
C GLN A 361 8.48 -18.19 28.66
N SER A 362 7.24 -18.41 29.08
CA SER A 362 6.74 -18.12 30.41
C SER A 362 7.56 -18.87 31.44
N GLN A 363 8.03 -18.14 32.45
CA GLN A 363 8.65 -18.70 33.65
C GLN A 363 7.68 -19.67 34.33
N GLY A 364 8.15 -20.88 34.64
CA GLY A 364 7.45 -21.76 35.57
C GLY A 364 7.92 -23.20 35.57
N GLN A 365 8.99 -23.46 36.33
CA GLN A 365 9.27 -24.63 37.19
C GLN A 365 10.65 -25.26 36.97
N GLN A 366 11.53 -24.96 37.93
CA GLN A 366 12.80 -25.62 38.27
C GLN A 366 12.54 -26.97 38.96
N PRO A 367 13.52 -27.90 39.02
CA PRO A 367 14.55 -27.91 40.10
C PRO A 367 15.99 -28.15 39.56
N GLN A 368 16.98 -27.32 39.92
CA GLN A 368 17.95 -27.42 41.06
C GLN A 368 19.13 -28.38 40.83
N GLU A 369 20.35 -27.81 40.76
CA GLU A 369 21.59 -28.12 41.55
C GLU A 369 22.75 -27.29 40.95
N GLU A 370 23.25 -26.27 41.68
CA GLU A 370 24.53 -26.22 42.46
C GLU A 370 25.77 -25.94 41.55
N GLU A 371 26.78 -25.13 41.84
CA GLU A 371 27.08 -24.00 42.74
C GLU A 371 28.37 -23.34 42.15
N GLU A 372 28.60 -22.06 42.46
CA GLU A 372 29.71 -21.13 42.09
C GLU A 372 31.12 -21.54 42.65
N PRO A 373 32.26 -20.79 42.55
CA PRO A 373 32.43 -19.34 42.29
C PRO A 373 33.66 -18.83 41.44
N GLN A 374 33.45 -17.61 40.90
CA GLN A 374 34.25 -16.36 40.93
C GLN A 374 35.80 -16.33 41.10
N GLU A 375 36.47 -15.50 40.29
CA GLU A 375 37.45 -14.43 40.64
C GLU A 375 38.02 -13.83 39.32
N ALA A 376 37.85 -12.54 38.98
CA ALA A 376 38.45 -11.30 39.47
C ALA A 376 39.42 -10.68 38.42
N GLU A 377 39.13 -9.44 38.05
CA GLU A 377 39.88 -8.50 37.19
C GLU A 377 41.25 -8.10 37.80
N PRO A 378 42.23 -7.51 37.07
CA PRO A 378 42.14 -6.07 36.75
C PRO A 378 42.79 -5.57 35.44
N GLN A 379 42.44 -4.30 35.19
CA GLN A 379 42.81 -3.34 34.15
C GLN A 379 44.31 -2.98 34.09
N GLU A 380 44.79 -2.54 32.92
CA GLU A 380 45.63 -1.33 32.83
C GLU A 380 45.73 -0.78 31.39
N GLU A 381 45.76 0.55 31.31
CA GLU A 381 45.80 1.43 30.12
C GLU A 381 47.22 1.48 29.49
N GLU A 382 47.32 1.73 28.18
CA GLU A 382 48.08 2.88 27.62
C GLU A 382 48.06 2.94 26.08
N LYS A 383 47.95 4.18 25.57
CA LYS A 383 48.24 4.70 24.22
C LYS A 383 49.30 5.81 24.43
N PRO A 384 49.90 6.47 23.41
CA PRO A 384 49.87 6.28 21.95
C PRO A 384 51.26 6.46 21.26
N GLN A 385 51.36 6.28 19.93
CA GLN A 385 51.83 7.30 18.94
C GLN A 385 52.39 6.75 17.61
N GLU A 386 51.79 7.29 16.53
CA GLU A 386 52.32 7.67 15.20
C GLU A 386 53.72 7.23 14.73
N LYS A 387 53.78 6.64 13.53
CA LYS A 387 54.25 7.31 12.28
C LYS A 387 54.18 6.39 11.04
N LYS A 388 53.74 6.96 9.93
CA LYS A 388 53.97 6.58 8.51
C LYS A 388 54.80 7.74 7.87
N PRO A 389 55.23 7.73 6.59
CA PRO A 389 55.22 6.69 5.54
C PRO A 389 56.56 6.60 4.74
N GLN A 390 56.64 5.69 3.74
CA GLN A 390 57.12 5.88 2.34
C GLN A 390 57.61 4.55 1.75
N GLU A 391 56.93 4.01 0.72
CA GLU A 391 57.23 4.13 -0.73
C GLU A 391 58.47 3.35 -1.19
N ASN A 392 58.25 2.24 -1.91
CA ASN A 392 58.66 2.06 -3.31
C ASN A 392 58.41 0.62 -3.80
N GLU A 393 57.65 0.49 -4.89
CA GLU A 393 57.74 -0.59 -5.89
C GLU A 393 59.12 -0.53 -6.62
N PRO A 394 59.53 -1.45 -7.53
CA PRO A 394 58.74 -2.45 -8.28
C PRO A 394 59.42 -3.81 -8.59
N GLN A 395 58.64 -4.64 -9.30
CA GLN A 395 59.04 -5.58 -10.37
C GLN A 395 59.81 -6.87 -10.03
N GLY A 396 59.27 -7.97 -10.58
CA GLY A 396 60.11 -8.93 -11.30
C GLY A 396 59.82 -10.41 -11.04
N ASN A 397 59.11 -11.01 -12.00
CA ASN A 397 59.31 -12.34 -12.55
C ASN A 397 59.09 -13.59 -11.67
N GLU A 398 58.11 -14.39 -12.09
CA GLU A 398 58.13 -15.85 -12.00
C GLU A 398 59.48 -16.41 -12.51
N PRO A 399 59.93 -17.53 -11.94
CA PRO A 399 59.88 -18.74 -12.75
C PRO A 399 59.47 -20.01 -12.00
N GLN A 400 58.59 -20.76 -12.67
CA GLN A 400 58.60 -22.20 -12.90
C GLN A 400 58.77 -23.19 -11.73
N GLU A 401 57.70 -23.99 -11.60
CA GLU A 401 57.64 -25.35 -11.06
C GLU A 401 58.92 -26.18 -11.27
N LYS A 402 59.40 -26.76 -10.18
CA LYS A 402 60.09 -28.05 -10.17
C LYS A 402 59.58 -28.87 -8.99
N GLU A 403 58.99 -30.01 -9.29
CA GLU A 403 58.88 -31.13 -8.35
C GLU A 403 60.27 -31.55 -7.86
N PRO A 404 60.36 -32.11 -6.64
CA PRO A 404 61.36 -33.13 -6.36
C PRO A 404 60.71 -34.45 -5.97
N GLU A 405 61.28 -35.50 -6.57
CA GLU A 405 61.02 -36.92 -6.37
C GLU A 405 61.28 -37.41 -4.93
N ASP A 406 60.57 -38.50 -4.64
CA ASP A 406 60.64 -39.42 -3.49
C ASP A 406 62.02 -39.62 -2.85
N GLN A 407 62.06 -39.40 -1.52
CA GLN A 407 62.83 -40.23 -0.60
C GLN A 407 61.94 -40.61 0.60
N GLN A 408 61.68 -41.93 0.73
CA GLN A 408 60.92 -42.54 1.83
C GLN A 408 61.78 -42.70 3.12
N PRO A 409 61.16 -42.97 4.29
CA PRO A 409 61.30 -42.11 5.46
C PRO A 409 62.03 -42.77 6.64
N GLN A 410 62.62 -41.95 7.51
CA GLN A 410 62.92 -42.33 8.89
C GLN A 410 62.46 -41.21 9.84
N ASP A 411 61.76 -41.62 10.90
CA ASP A 411 61.32 -40.87 12.11
C ASP A 411 60.04 -40.00 12.02
N GLY A 412 58.90 -40.70 11.85
CA GLY A 412 57.56 -40.15 11.69
C GLY A 412 56.80 -39.76 12.99
N GLN A 413 57.29 -38.76 13.73
CA GLN A 413 56.46 -38.06 14.73
C GLN A 413 56.56 -36.53 14.68
N GLY A 414 57.65 -35.95 14.14
CA GLY A 414 57.82 -34.50 13.98
C GLY A 414 57.22 -33.91 12.69
N ASP A 415 57.20 -34.70 11.61
CA ASP A 415 56.81 -34.25 10.26
C ASP A 415 55.30 -33.99 10.12
N TRP A 416 54.46 -34.84 10.73
CA TRP A 416 53.01 -34.68 10.63
C TRP A 416 52.48 -33.48 11.43
N ARG A 417 53.04 -33.21 12.62
CA ARG A 417 52.62 -32.08 13.46
C ARG A 417 52.94 -30.75 12.77
N GLN A 418 54.14 -30.63 12.21
CA GLN A 418 54.54 -29.44 11.46
C GLN A 418 53.66 -29.22 10.22
N LYS A 419 53.32 -30.29 9.49
CA LYS A 419 52.39 -30.23 8.35
C LYS A 419 50.98 -29.80 8.76
N GLU A 420 50.49 -30.29 9.90
CA GLU A 420 49.16 -29.96 10.41
C GLU A 420 49.06 -28.52 10.92
N VAL A 421 50.09 -28.04 11.63
CA VAL A 421 50.20 -26.62 12.04
C VAL A 421 50.24 -25.71 10.81
N ALA A 422 51.05 -26.04 9.81
CA ALA A 422 51.13 -25.28 8.56
C ALA A 422 49.79 -25.27 7.79
N ARG A 423 49.05 -26.39 7.80
CA ARG A 423 47.71 -26.48 7.20
C ARG A 423 46.73 -25.54 7.89
N LEU A 424 46.65 -25.56 9.22
CA LEU A 424 45.72 -24.72 9.99
C LEU A 424 46.04 -23.23 9.85
N GLN A 425 47.31 -22.85 9.85
CA GLN A 425 47.74 -21.47 9.61
C GLN A 425 47.40 -21.01 8.19
N SER A 426 47.57 -21.87 7.19
CA SER A 426 47.19 -21.61 5.81
C SER A 426 45.67 -21.44 5.65
N GLU A 427 44.87 -22.28 6.32
CA GLU A 427 43.41 -22.19 6.32
C GLU A 427 42.91 -20.92 7.01
N SER A 428 43.50 -20.54 8.15
CA SER A 428 43.21 -19.27 8.81
C SER A 428 43.49 -18.09 7.89
N LYS A 429 44.69 -18.04 7.28
CA LYS A 429 45.06 -16.98 6.31
C LYS A 429 44.06 -16.91 5.15
N LYS A 430 43.67 -18.07 4.60
CA LYS A 430 42.69 -18.16 3.52
C LYS A 430 41.32 -17.59 3.94
N ARG A 431 40.83 -17.91 5.13
CA ARG A 431 39.55 -17.38 5.65
C ARG A 431 39.58 -15.85 5.81
N TRP A 432 40.71 -15.29 6.26
CA TRP A 432 40.90 -13.84 6.32
C TRP A 432 40.98 -13.18 4.93
N ASP A 433 41.61 -13.84 3.96
CA ASP A 433 41.61 -13.39 2.56
C ASP A 433 40.21 -13.45 1.93
N ASP A 434 39.44 -14.51 2.22
CA ASP A 434 38.05 -14.66 1.80
C ASP A 434 37.18 -13.54 2.38
N PHE A 435 37.31 -13.26 3.68
CA PHE A 435 36.59 -12.16 4.33
C PHE A 435 36.89 -10.80 3.69
N ARG A 436 38.17 -10.48 3.41
CA ARG A 436 38.51 -9.23 2.72
C ARG A 436 37.80 -9.10 1.37
N ARG A 437 37.74 -10.19 0.59
CA ARG A 437 37.03 -10.21 -0.69
C ARG A 437 35.52 -10.02 -0.52
N GLU A 438 34.91 -10.72 0.43
CA GLU A 438 33.47 -10.60 0.71
C GLU A 438 33.11 -9.21 1.26
N GLN A 439 33.99 -8.61 2.07
CA GLN A 439 33.83 -7.26 2.57
C GLN A 439 33.80 -6.23 1.43
N ASP A 440 34.70 -6.34 0.47
CA ASP A 440 34.72 -5.45 -0.70
C ASP A 440 33.46 -5.63 -1.57
N LYS A 441 33.03 -6.87 -1.80
CA LYS A 441 31.79 -7.17 -2.54
C LYS A 441 30.56 -6.60 -1.84
N TYR A 442 30.43 -6.83 -0.53
CA TYR A 442 29.28 -6.38 0.24
C TYR A 442 29.19 -4.85 0.28
N ARG A 443 30.33 -4.17 0.42
CA ARG A 443 30.40 -2.71 0.30
C ARG A 443 29.95 -2.23 -1.09
N GLN A 444 30.43 -2.85 -2.16
CA GLN A 444 30.05 -2.48 -3.52
C GLN A 444 28.54 -2.69 -3.76
N GLN A 445 27.98 -3.78 -3.25
CA GLN A 445 26.56 -4.08 -3.38
C GLN A 445 25.68 -3.03 -2.68
N LEU A 446 26.04 -2.63 -1.46
CA LEU A 446 25.32 -1.57 -0.73
C LEU A 446 25.39 -0.23 -1.48
N GLN A 447 26.59 0.16 -1.95
CA GLN A 447 26.76 1.39 -2.73
C GLN A 447 25.94 1.39 -4.03
N GLN A 448 25.90 0.27 -4.75
CA GLN A 448 25.09 0.13 -5.97
C GLN A 448 23.59 0.24 -5.66
N THR A 449 23.15 -0.37 -4.57
CA THR A 449 21.75 -0.34 -4.11
C THR A 449 21.33 1.08 -3.75
N ASP A 450 22.13 1.78 -2.94
CA ASP A 450 21.85 3.17 -2.52
C ASP A 450 21.87 4.14 -3.71
N GLN A 451 22.77 3.95 -4.67
CA GLN A 451 22.79 4.71 -5.92
C GLN A 451 21.55 4.46 -6.77
N GLN A 452 21.11 3.21 -6.88
CA GLN A 452 19.93 2.86 -7.67
C GLN A 452 18.65 3.41 -7.02
N ASN A 453 18.52 3.30 -5.70
CA ASN A 453 17.40 3.86 -4.96
C ASN A 453 17.34 5.40 -5.11
N GLY A 454 18.48 6.07 -5.01
CA GLY A 454 18.57 7.51 -5.29
C GLY A 454 18.12 7.86 -6.71
N LYS A 455 18.63 7.16 -7.73
CA LYS A 455 18.21 7.37 -9.14
C LYS A 455 16.71 7.18 -9.31
N ASN A 456 16.14 6.12 -8.73
CA ASN A 456 14.70 5.85 -8.81
C ASN A 456 13.89 6.99 -8.19
N CYS A 457 14.33 7.53 -7.05
CA CYS A 457 13.70 8.68 -6.41
C CYS A 457 13.67 9.92 -7.32
N PHE A 458 14.82 10.30 -7.87
CA PHE A 458 14.89 11.46 -8.77
C PHE A 458 14.09 11.27 -10.06
N ASN A 459 14.10 10.06 -10.63
CA ASN A 459 13.29 9.73 -11.80
C ASN A 459 11.79 9.88 -11.49
N GLN A 460 11.35 9.50 -10.29
CA GLN A 460 9.95 9.67 -9.87
C GLN A 460 9.58 11.15 -9.81
N VAL A 461 10.41 11.98 -9.16
CA VAL A 461 10.18 13.44 -9.09
C VAL A 461 10.11 14.06 -10.49
N GLU A 462 10.96 13.62 -11.41
CA GLU A 462 10.93 14.08 -12.81
C GLU A 462 9.66 13.63 -13.55
N GLN A 463 9.18 12.41 -13.32
CA GLN A 463 7.93 11.91 -13.91
C GLN A 463 6.73 12.68 -13.38
N ASP A 464 6.67 12.92 -12.07
CA ASP A 464 5.62 13.70 -11.43
C ASP A 464 5.58 15.14 -11.98
N TYR A 465 6.75 15.76 -12.15
CA TYR A 465 6.85 17.09 -12.79
C TYR A 465 6.25 17.07 -14.19
N LYS A 466 6.66 16.11 -15.04
CA LYS A 466 6.18 16.01 -16.44
C LYS A 466 4.68 15.79 -16.52
N GLN A 467 4.13 14.95 -15.64
CA GLN A 467 2.70 14.66 -15.60
C GLN A 467 1.88 15.90 -15.19
N ARG A 468 2.30 16.59 -14.13
CA ARG A 468 1.64 17.80 -13.64
C ARG A 468 1.79 18.96 -14.62
N GLU A 469 2.95 19.11 -15.24
CA GLU A 469 3.19 20.08 -16.31
C GLU A 469 2.21 19.88 -17.46
N LYS A 470 2.03 18.63 -17.92
CA LYS A 470 1.08 18.30 -18.98
C LYS A 470 -0.35 18.66 -18.58
N SER A 471 -0.79 18.23 -17.39
CA SER A 471 -2.14 18.51 -16.89
C SER A 471 -2.41 20.01 -16.74
N LEU A 472 -1.43 20.77 -16.25
CA LEU A 472 -1.52 22.23 -16.16
C LEU A 472 -1.69 22.86 -17.54
N LYS A 473 -0.86 22.47 -18.52
CA LYS A 473 -0.94 22.97 -19.89
C LYS A 473 -2.30 22.69 -20.53
N GLU A 474 -2.83 21.48 -20.34
CA GLU A 474 -4.15 21.09 -20.86
C GLU A 474 -5.27 21.92 -20.20
N SER A 475 -5.26 22.05 -18.86
CA SER A 475 -6.26 22.83 -18.14
C SER A 475 -6.24 24.33 -18.51
N MET A 476 -5.05 24.93 -18.62
CA MET A 476 -4.93 26.32 -19.04
C MET A 476 -5.37 26.52 -20.49
N TRP A 477 -5.02 25.60 -21.37
CA TRP A 477 -5.46 25.62 -22.77
C TRP A 477 -6.98 25.60 -22.90
N GLU A 478 -7.67 24.75 -22.13
CA GLU A 478 -9.14 24.71 -22.09
C GLU A 478 -9.74 26.03 -21.62
N LYS A 479 -9.22 26.60 -20.52
CA LYS A 479 -9.67 27.89 -19.97
C LYS A 479 -9.54 29.03 -20.96
N TYR A 480 -8.38 29.16 -21.61
CA TYR A 480 -8.16 30.22 -22.61
C TYR A 480 -9.02 30.01 -23.86
N ASN A 481 -9.20 28.77 -24.32
CA ASN A 481 -10.07 28.48 -25.46
C ASN A 481 -11.53 28.79 -25.17
N GLN A 482 -12.02 28.41 -23.99
CA GLN A 482 -13.39 28.72 -23.58
C GLN A 482 -13.60 30.24 -23.51
N LEU A 483 -12.66 30.95 -22.88
CA LEU A 483 -12.73 32.40 -22.78
C LEU A 483 -12.75 33.05 -24.18
N GLN A 484 -11.89 32.58 -25.09
CA GLN A 484 -11.86 33.04 -26.49
C GLN A 484 -13.16 32.72 -27.25
N ALA A 485 -13.76 31.54 -27.01
CA ALA A 485 -15.04 31.17 -27.61
C ALA A 485 -16.17 32.09 -27.13
N GLU A 486 -16.25 32.37 -25.83
CA GLU A 486 -17.23 33.31 -25.24
C GLU A 486 -17.09 34.72 -25.85
N ARG A 487 -15.85 35.17 -26.10
CA ARG A 487 -15.59 36.45 -26.77
C ARG A 487 -16.06 36.46 -28.22
N ASN A 488 -15.83 35.37 -28.96
CA ASN A 488 -16.26 35.24 -30.35
C ASN A 488 -17.79 35.21 -30.44
N GLU A 489 -18.47 34.43 -29.59
CA GLU A 489 -19.93 34.38 -29.51
C GLU A 489 -20.54 35.76 -29.20
N MET A 490 -19.91 36.49 -28.29
CA MET A 490 -20.33 37.86 -27.93
C MET A 490 -20.18 38.83 -29.11
N TRP A 491 -19.09 38.73 -29.89
CA TRP A 491 -18.91 39.50 -31.14
C TRP A 491 -20.00 39.18 -32.17
N GLU A 492 -20.23 37.90 -32.47
CA GLU A 492 -21.24 37.45 -33.44
C GLU A 492 -22.65 37.89 -33.03
N TRP A 493 -22.94 37.88 -31.73
CA TRP A 493 -24.20 38.38 -31.18
C TRP A 493 -24.37 39.89 -31.38
N LEU A 494 -23.34 40.70 -31.08
CA LEU A 494 -23.38 42.15 -31.23
C LEU A 494 -23.40 42.61 -32.69
N GLU A 495 -22.86 41.82 -33.61
CA GLU A 495 -22.86 42.11 -35.04
C GLU A 495 -24.28 42.39 -35.58
N GLN A 496 -25.28 41.68 -35.07
CA GLN A 496 -26.68 41.86 -35.47
C GLN A 496 -27.27 43.22 -35.04
N TYR A 497 -26.71 43.81 -33.99
CA TYR A 497 -27.15 45.09 -33.44
C TYR A 497 -26.40 46.27 -34.04
N TRP A 498 -25.13 46.09 -34.41
CA TRP A 498 -24.37 47.10 -35.17
C TRP A 498 -24.99 47.41 -36.52
N GLN A 499 -25.63 46.43 -37.17
CA GLN A 499 -26.34 46.64 -38.45
C GLN A 499 -27.63 47.47 -38.31
N GLN A 500 -28.08 47.77 -37.09
CA GLN A 500 -29.30 48.53 -36.82
C GLN A 500 -28.94 49.92 -36.27
N PRO A 501 -29.22 51.02 -37.03
CA PRO A 501 -28.81 52.38 -36.64
C PRO A 501 -29.26 52.81 -35.25
N GLN A 502 -30.42 52.33 -34.78
CA GLN A 502 -30.96 52.65 -33.46
C GLN A 502 -30.25 51.94 -32.28
N TYR A 503 -29.46 50.88 -32.55
CA TYR A 503 -28.79 50.07 -31.52
C TYR A 503 -27.26 50.10 -31.60
N SER A 504 -26.68 50.67 -32.67
CA SER A 504 -25.22 50.69 -32.89
C SER A 504 -24.43 51.28 -31.72
N GLN A 505 -24.87 52.40 -31.15
CA GLN A 505 -24.17 53.03 -30.03
C GLN A 505 -24.21 52.16 -28.75
N TRP A 506 -25.35 51.52 -28.49
CA TRP A 506 -25.47 50.59 -27.36
C TRP A 506 -24.59 49.36 -27.53
N ALA A 507 -24.48 48.83 -28.76
CA ALA A 507 -23.63 47.69 -29.07
C ALA A 507 -22.14 48.02 -28.87
N ASP A 508 -21.69 49.23 -29.21
CA ASP A 508 -20.33 49.71 -28.91
C ASP A 508 -20.06 49.77 -27.40
N GLU A 509 -20.99 50.35 -26.63
CA GLU A 509 -20.87 50.47 -25.17
C GLU A 509 -20.86 49.09 -24.49
N GLU A 510 -21.69 48.15 -24.96
CA GLU A 510 -21.75 46.78 -24.43
C GLU A 510 -20.50 45.97 -24.82
N TRP A 511 -19.97 46.13 -26.04
CA TRP A 511 -18.68 45.54 -26.45
C TRP A 511 -17.55 46.01 -25.53
N GLU A 512 -17.39 47.31 -25.32
CA GLU A 512 -16.35 47.84 -24.43
C GLU A 512 -16.48 47.33 -23.00
N ARG A 513 -17.72 47.21 -22.50
CA ARG A 513 -17.99 46.68 -21.16
C ARG A 513 -17.58 45.21 -21.05
N ARG A 514 -17.91 44.39 -22.04
CA ARG A 514 -17.58 42.96 -22.07
C ARG A 514 -16.10 42.70 -22.33
N GLU A 515 -15.44 43.49 -23.17
CA GLU A 515 -13.99 43.40 -23.37
C GLU A 515 -13.21 43.70 -22.09
N LYS A 516 -13.69 44.63 -21.24
CA LYS A 516 -13.09 44.87 -19.91
C LYS A 516 -13.22 43.66 -18.98
N ASP A 517 -14.36 42.98 -18.99
CA ASP A 517 -14.60 41.74 -18.23
C ASP A 517 -13.67 40.61 -18.72
N TYR A 518 -13.60 40.42 -20.04
CA TYR A 518 -12.68 39.47 -20.68
C TYR A 518 -11.23 39.73 -20.28
N ALA A 519 -10.76 40.99 -20.38
CA ALA A 519 -9.41 41.36 -19.98
C ALA A 519 -9.15 41.17 -18.47
N GLY A 520 -10.18 41.29 -17.64
CA GLY A 520 -10.12 40.96 -16.22
C GLY A 520 -9.88 39.47 -15.99
N ARG A 521 -10.75 38.63 -16.56
CA ARG A 521 -10.66 37.16 -16.45
C ARG A 521 -9.37 36.59 -17.06
N GLN A 522 -8.91 37.16 -18.18
CA GLN A 522 -7.62 36.78 -18.76
C GLN A 522 -6.46 37.04 -17.78
N LYS A 523 -6.44 38.20 -17.10
CA LYS A 523 -5.43 38.50 -16.07
C LYS A 523 -5.52 37.57 -14.86
N GLU A 524 -6.73 37.15 -14.48
CA GLU A 524 -6.92 36.17 -13.42
C GLU A 524 -6.31 34.81 -13.81
N TYR A 525 -6.57 34.33 -15.02
CA TYR A 525 -5.96 33.10 -15.54
C TYR A 525 -4.43 33.20 -15.62
N GLU A 526 -3.87 34.33 -16.05
CA GLU A 526 -2.42 34.54 -16.04
C GLU A 526 -1.82 34.52 -14.63
N GLN A 527 -2.56 35.04 -13.63
CA GLN A 527 -2.13 34.97 -12.23
C GLN A 527 -2.22 33.54 -11.69
N GLU A 528 -3.30 32.84 -12.00
CA GLU A 528 -3.51 31.45 -11.61
C GLU A 528 -2.42 30.54 -12.20
N GLU A 529 -2.15 30.66 -13.49
CA GLU A 529 -1.09 29.95 -14.20
C GLU A 529 0.28 30.18 -13.57
N ARG A 530 0.63 31.44 -13.27
CA ARG A 530 1.87 31.76 -12.55
C ARG A 530 1.94 31.08 -11.18
N GLY A 531 0.82 31.06 -10.44
CA GLY A 531 0.73 30.38 -9.15
C GLY A 531 0.97 28.88 -9.27
N TYR A 532 0.37 28.23 -10.26
CA TYR A 532 0.61 26.80 -10.51
C TYR A 532 2.06 26.50 -10.87
N TRP A 533 2.68 27.30 -11.74
CA TRP A 533 4.08 27.11 -12.11
C TRP A 533 5.01 27.30 -10.92
N GLN A 534 4.74 28.27 -10.05
CA GLN A 534 5.50 28.46 -8.81
C GLN A 534 5.36 27.28 -7.86
N ASN A 535 4.14 26.78 -7.67
CA ASN A 535 3.91 25.59 -6.84
C ASN A 535 4.57 24.34 -7.41
N LEU A 536 4.53 24.16 -8.74
CA LEU A 536 5.15 23.01 -9.40
C LEU A 536 6.68 23.04 -9.25
N ASP A 537 7.31 24.20 -9.41
CA ASP A 537 8.75 24.37 -9.20
C ASP A 537 9.13 24.14 -7.73
N GLN A 538 8.35 24.70 -6.80
CA GLN A 538 8.55 24.48 -5.37
C GLN A 538 8.42 23.00 -4.99
N ASP A 539 7.34 22.33 -5.39
CA ASP A 539 7.12 20.91 -5.13
C ASP A 539 8.26 20.05 -5.70
N THR A 540 8.77 20.41 -6.87
CA THR A 540 9.89 19.71 -7.52
C THR A 540 11.18 19.90 -6.74
N GLN A 541 11.47 21.12 -6.27
CA GLN A 541 12.63 21.39 -5.43
C GLN A 541 12.55 20.66 -4.09
N GLU A 542 11.38 20.70 -3.44
CA GLU A 542 11.12 19.96 -2.20
C GLU A 542 11.30 18.45 -2.39
N GLY A 543 10.77 17.89 -3.49
CA GLY A 543 10.96 16.47 -3.84
C GLY A 543 12.42 16.11 -4.09
N GLN A 544 13.18 16.98 -4.76
CA GLN A 544 14.62 16.78 -4.99
C GLN A 544 15.42 16.83 -3.69
N GLU A 545 15.14 17.78 -2.80
CA GLU A 545 15.81 17.87 -1.49
C GLU A 545 15.46 16.65 -0.61
N TRP A 546 14.20 16.21 -0.65
CA TRP A 546 13.77 14.99 0.03
C TRP A 546 14.55 13.76 -0.48
N CYS A 547 14.68 13.59 -1.80
CA CYS A 547 15.48 12.51 -2.37
C CYS A 547 16.94 12.55 -1.91
N LYS A 548 17.54 13.75 -1.77
CA LYS A 548 18.91 13.90 -1.24
C LYS A 548 19.00 13.47 0.22
N GLU A 549 18.02 13.84 1.03
CA GLU A 549 17.97 13.51 2.45
C GLU A 549 17.81 11.99 2.65
N GLU A 550 16.88 11.37 1.93
CA GLU A 550 16.65 9.92 2.00
C GLU A 550 17.86 9.13 1.49
N GLN A 551 18.49 9.58 0.41
CA GLN A 551 19.74 8.98 -0.06
C GLN A 551 20.84 9.04 1.01
N ARG A 552 20.94 10.16 1.75
CA ARG A 552 21.90 10.30 2.85
C ARG A 552 21.58 9.33 3.99
N LYS A 553 20.32 9.25 4.42
CA LYS A 553 19.88 8.33 5.48
C LYS A 553 20.12 6.87 5.10
N ALA A 554 19.78 6.48 3.87
CA ALA A 554 20.02 5.14 3.36
C ALA A 554 21.51 4.79 3.39
N ASN A 555 22.36 5.70 2.92
CA ASN A 555 23.81 5.51 2.92
C ASN A 555 24.40 5.42 4.34
N ASP A 556 23.89 6.23 5.28
CA ASP A 556 24.28 6.18 6.69
C ASP A 556 23.85 4.85 7.34
N GLN A 557 22.64 4.36 7.03
CA GLN A 557 22.13 3.07 7.51
C GLN A 557 22.93 1.90 6.93
N SER A 558 23.16 1.89 5.60
CA SER A 558 24.01 0.90 4.93
C SER A 558 25.42 0.83 5.52
N GLN A 559 25.99 1.97 5.92
CA GLN A 559 27.28 1.99 6.61
C GLN A 559 27.22 1.37 8.01
N GLN A 560 26.14 1.58 8.76
CA GLN A 560 25.95 0.96 10.07
C GLN A 560 25.78 -0.56 9.95
N ASP A 561 24.95 -1.01 9.01
CA ASP A 561 24.71 -2.42 8.75
C ASP A 561 25.99 -3.12 8.27
N PHE A 562 26.76 -2.48 7.40
CA PHE A 562 28.07 -2.96 6.97
C PHE A 562 29.05 -3.13 8.13
N ARG A 563 29.12 -2.15 9.05
CA ARG A 563 30.00 -2.24 10.23
C ARG A 563 29.61 -3.39 11.13
N LYS A 564 28.31 -3.51 11.44
CA LYS A 564 27.78 -4.58 12.30
C LYS A 564 28.06 -5.97 11.71
N TRP A 565 27.78 -6.14 10.42
CA TRP A 565 28.10 -7.38 9.70
C TRP A 565 29.60 -7.71 9.77
N ALA A 566 30.46 -6.72 9.53
CA ALA A 566 31.91 -6.92 9.56
C ALA A 566 32.41 -7.29 10.96
N GLU A 567 31.88 -6.66 12.01
CA GLU A 567 32.21 -6.96 13.41
C GLU A 567 31.81 -8.41 13.79
N GLU A 568 30.60 -8.83 13.42
CA GLU A 568 30.13 -10.20 13.66
C GLU A 568 30.99 -11.24 12.92
N TYR A 569 31.34 -10.96 11.67
CA TYR A 569 32.19 -11.85 10.87
C TYR A 569 33.62 -11.95 11.44
N VAL A 570 34.21 -10.81 11.82
CA VAL A 570 35.53 -10.77 12.46
C VAL A 570 35.53 -11.57 13.75
N LYS A 571 34.49 -11.45 14.58
CA LYS A 571 34.35 -12.23 15.81
C LYS A 571 34.31 -13.74 15.53
N TYR A 572 33.58 -14.15 14.49
CA TYR A 572 33.56 -15.55 14.04
C TYR A 572 34.94 -16.06 13.58
N LEU A 573 35.71 -15.24 12.87
CA LEU A 573 37.07 -15.61 12.45
C LEU A 573 38.02 -15.73 13.66
N GLN A 574 37.95 -14.80 14.60
CA GLN A 574 38.75 -14.82 15.82
C GLN A 574 38.46 -16.05 16.69
N ASP A 575 37.19 -16.46 16.83
CA ASP A 575 36.82 -17.69 17.53
C ASP A 575 37.41 -18.93 16.85
N ASN A 576 37.31 -19.00 15.53
CA ASN A 576 37.89 -20.09 14.75
C ASN A 576 39.42 -20.16 14.88
N ASP A 577 40.11 -19.02 14.79
CA ASP A 577 41.56 -18.94 14.96
C ASP A 577 41.96 -19.33 16.39
N SER A 578 41.20 -18.90 17.39
CA SER A 578 41.44 -19.28 18.79
C SER A 578 41.30 -20.79 19.00
N ARG A 579 40.28 -21.42 18.40
CA ARG A 579 40.11 -22.88 18.45
C ARG A 579 41.21 -23.62 17.70
N ALA A 580 41.64 -23.10 16.55
CA ALA A 580 42.76 -23.66 15.81
C ALA A 580 44.07 -23.56 16.62
N GLN A 581 44.30 -22.44 17.29
CA GLN A 581 45.47 -22.23 18.15
C GLN A 581 45.46 -23.15 19.37
N GLN A 582 44.31 -23.30 20.04
CA GLN A 582 44.17 -24.26 21.15
C GLN A 582 44.48 -25.69 20.72
N TYR A 583 44.06 -26.08 19.51
CA TYR A 583 44.38 -27.39 18.96
C TYR A 583 45.89 -27.50 18.65
N ILE A 584 46.49 -26.49 18.03
CA ILE A 584 47.94 -26.43 17.77
C ILE A 584 48.74 -26.56 19.07
N ASP A 585 48.35 -25.85 20.13
CA ASP A 585 49.01 -25.88 21.44
C ASP A 585 48.87 -27.24 22.15
N SER A 586 47.88 -28.05 21.75
CA SER A 586 47.65 -29.41 22.28
C SER A 586 48.44 -30.51 21.56
N LEU A 587 48.98 -30.22 20.37
CA LEU A 587 49.82 -31.12 19.57
C LEU A 587 51.26 -31.15 20.07
#